data_AF-A0A0S7ETT3-F1
#
_entry.id   AF-A0A0S7ETT3-F1
#
_cell.length_a   1.000
_cell.length_b   1.000
_cell.length_c   1.000
_cell.angle_alpha   90.00
_cell.angle_beta   90.00
_cell.angle_gamma   90.00
#
_symmetry.space_group_name_H-M   'P 1'
#
loop_
_entity.id
_entity.type
_entity.pdbx_description
1 polymer ?
#
loop_
_entity_poly.entity_id
_entity_poly.type
_entity_poly.pdbx_seq_one_letter_code
_entity_poly.pdbx_strand_id
1 'polypeptide(L)'
;IMDHFMFTVQDDNDPPNLSGDSIFVIRVLPIDDVPPELYPGTTLQMTVEEYELTQFTKEVLRYTDMDSEDRDLKYALIQAPTDTDENNPVVFGSLVLTDHPDSKVTEFTQAQINHHKISYAPPNVELGITAHVVQFRYTVKDMAGNSVEGVFTIFLQPVNNNPPQITNTGFTVFEGGMHIITATELDAQDLDTES
;
A
#
# COMPACT_ATOMS: atom_id res chain seq x y z
N ILE A 1 -6.71 9.56 -33.41
CA ILE A 1 -7.67 10.28 -34.29
C ILE A 1 -7.18 10.15 -35.73
N MET A 2 -8.08 10.00 -36.71
CA MET A 2 -7.70 10.03 -38.13
C MET A 2 -8.24 11.31 -38.76
N ASP A 3 -7.36 11.99 -39.48
CA ASP A 3 -7.70 13.15 -40.30
C ASP A 3 -7.28 12.89 -41.74
N HIS A 4 -7.87 13.60 -42.69
CA HIS A 4 -7.51 13.47 -44.10
C HIS A 4 -7.87 14.71 -44.90
N PHE A 5 -7.14 14.91 -45.98
CA PHE A 5 -7.56 15.86 -47.02
C PHE A 5 -7.51 15.19 -48.39
N MET A 6 -8.41 15.64 -49.27
CA MET A 6 -8.46 15.23 -50.67
C MET A 6 -7.63 16.18 -51.52
N PHE A 7 -6.91 15.64 -52.50
CA PHE A 7 -6.15 16.44 -53.47
C PHE A 7 -6.22 15.83 -54.87
N THR A 8 -6.08 16.69 -55.87
CA THR A 8 -5.90 16.35 -57.28
C THR A 8 -4.64 17.02 -57.79
N VAL A 9 -4.00 16.42 -58.79
CA VAL A 9 -2.79 16.95 -59.44
C VAL A 9 -3.10 17.18 -60.91
N GLN A 10 -2.63 18.28 -61.49
CA GLN A 10 -2.67 18.51 -62.93
C GLN A 10 -1.27 18.76 -63.47
N ASP A 11 -1.05 18.40 -64.74
CA ASP A 11 0.16 18.79 -65.48
C ASP A 11 -0.02 20.14 -66.22
N ASP A 12 0.97 20.55 -66.99
CA ASP A 12 1.01 21.81 -67.75
C ASP A 12 0.57 21.67 -69.22
N ASN A 13 -0.06 20.54 -69.59
CA ASN A 13 -0.57 20.31 -70.94
C ASN A 13 -1.79 21.20 -71.27
N ASP A 14 -2.09 21.42 -72.56
CA ASP A 14 -3.30 22.15 -73.00
C ASP A 14 -4.18 21.25 -73.91
N PRO A 15 -5.34 20.76 -73.43
CA PRO A 15 -5.88 20.94 -72.08
C PRO A 15 -5.13 20.10 -71.01
N PRO A 16 -5.15 20.51 -69.73
CA PRO A 16 -4.39 19.85 -68.68
C PRO A 16 -4.94 18.46 -68.36
N ASN A 17 -4.04 17.50 -68.14
CA ASN A 17 -4.41 16.18 -67.66
C ASN A 17 -4.59 16.25 -66.13
N LEU A 18 -5.81 16.04 -65.66
CA LEU A 18 -6.14 16.03 -64.23
C LEU A 18 -6.13 14.60 -63.67
N SER A 19 -5.51 14.40 -62.51
CA SER A 19 -5.62 13.15 -61.76
C SER A 19 -7.03 12.96 -61.21
N GLY A 20 -7.39 11.73 -60.86
CA GLY A 20 -8.54 11.50 -60.00
C GLY A 20 -8.31 12.04 -58.57
N ASP A 21 -9.38 12.11 -57.79
CA ASP A 21 -9.32 12.43 -56.37
C ASP A 21 -8.42 11.43 -55.64
N SER A 22 -7.45 11.96 -54.89
CA SER A 22 -6.57 11.18 -54.03
C SER A 22 -6.73 11.63 -52.57
N ILE A 23 -6.67 10.69 -51.64
CA ILE A 23 -6.82 10.95 -50.22
C ILE A 23 -5.43 10.86 -49.56
N PHE A 24 -5.05 11.92 -48.84
CA PHE A 24 -3.91 11.88 -47.93
C PHE A 24 -4.40 11.64 -46.50
N VAL A 25 -3.99 10.53 -45.89
CA VAL A 25 -4.41 10.16 -44.53
C VAL A 25 -3.37 10.62 -43.51
N ILE A 26 -3.82 11.35 -42.48
CA ILE A 26 -3.03 11.79 -41.34
C ILE A 26 -3.40 10.92 -40.12
N ARG A 27 -2.39 10.30 -39.51
CA ARG A 27 -2.53 9.53 -38.27
C ARG A 27 -2.11 10.39 -37.09
N VAL A 28 -3.07 10.79 -36.25
CA VAL A 28 -2.79 11.51 -35.00
C VAL A 28 -2.69 10.49 -33.88
N LEU A 29 -1.48 10.38 -33.32
CA LEU A 29 -1.21 9.57 -32.13
C LEU A 29 -1.68 10.32 -30.88
N PRO A 30 -2.31 9.64 -29.90
CA PRO A 30 -2.61 10.25 -28.61
C PRO A 30 -1.31 10.61 -27.88
N ILE A 31 -1.38 11.65 -27.06
CA ILE A 31 -0.34 12.00 -26.08
C ILE A 31 -0.89 11.53 -24.73
N ASP A 32 -0.04 10.86 -23.96
CA ASP A 32 -0.30 10.49 -22.57
C ASP A 32 -0.02 11.73 -21.70
N ASP A 33 -1.08 12.47 -21.38
CA ASP A 33 -1.02 13.76 -20.68
C ASP A 33 -1.91 13.85 -19.44
N VAL A 34 -2.57 12.75 -19.09
CA VAL A 34 -3.42 12.64 -17.91
C VAL A 34 -2.67 11.89 -16.81
N PRO A 35 -2.62 12.39 -15.56
CA PRO A 35 -2.04 11.63 -14.46
C PRO A 35 -2.96 10.49 -14.01
N PRO A 36 -2.39 9.43 -13.42
CA PRO A 36 -3.18 8.34 -12.85
C PRO A 36 -4.15 8.83 -11.78
N GLU A 37 -5.32 8.19 -11.68
CA GLU A 37 -6.34 8.48 -10.68
C GLU A 37 -6.71 7.26 -9.84
N LEU A 38 -7.23 7.50 -8.64
CA LEU A 38 -7.65 6.43 -7.74
C LEU A 38 -8.87 5.71 -8.32
N TYR A 39 -8.80 4.38 -8.42
CA TYR A 39 -9.94 3.61 -8.95
C TYR A 39 -11.16 3.76 -8.03
N PRO A 40 -12.38 3.95 -8.58
CA PRO A 40 -13.57 4.14 -7.77
C PRO A 40 -13.83 2.98 -6.79
N GLY A 41 -14.01 3.32 -5.51
CA GLY A 41 -14.28 2.35 -4.44
C GLY A 41 -13.03 1.81 -3.74
N THR A 42 -11.82 2.17 -4.18
CA THR A 42 -10.59 1.86 -3.45
C THR A 42 -10.56 2.55 -2.09
N THR A 43 -10.24 1.80 -1.02
CA THR A 43 -10.32 2.31 0.36
C THR A 43 -9.05 2.97 0.88
N LEU A 44 -7.88 2.64 0.34
CA LEU A 44 -6.56 3.08 0.81
C LEU A 44 -6.28 2.75 2.29
N GLN A 45 -6.90 1.67 2.78
CA GLN A 45 -6.69 1.20 4.13
C GLN A 45 -6.83 -0.31 4.27
N MET A 46 -6.15 -0.88 5.26
CA MET A 46 -6.36 -2.27 5.68
C MET A 46 -6.11 -2.46 7.19
N THR A 47 -6.66 -3.52 7.74
CA THR A 47 -6.38 -3.98 9.11
C THR A 47 -5.38 -5.12 9.05
N VAL A 48 -4.43 -5.12 9.98
CA VAL A 48 -3.36 -6.12 10.07
C VAL A 48 -3.23 -6.53 11.52
N GLU A 49 -3.06 -7.82 11.78
CA GLU A 49 -2.69 -8.32 13.11
C GLU A 49 -1.16 -8.30 13.28
N GLU A 50 -0.67 -8.11 14.50
CA GLU A 50 0.77 -8.25 14.76
C GLU A 50 1.30 -9.62 14.33
N TYR A 51 2.56 -9.64 13.90
CA TYR A 51 3.23 -10.80 13.30
C TYR A 51 2.57 -11.37 12.02
N GLU A 52 1.40 -10.88 11.60
CA GLU A 52 0.72 -11.34 10.39
C GLU A 52 1.19 -10.60 9.14
N LEU A 53 1.76 -11.36 8.20
CA LEU A 53 2.09 -10.85 6.87
C LEU A 53 0.80 -10.65 6.05
N THR A 54 0.40 -9.41 5.84
CA THR A 54 -0.87 -9.10 5.16
C THR A 54 -0.63 -8.62 3.73
N GLN A 55 -1.30 -9.25 2.75
CA GLN A 55 -1.20 -8.92 1.33
C GLN A 55 -2.04 -7.69 0.98
N PHE A 56 -1.51 -6.82 0.11
CA PHE A 56 -2.33 -5.80 -0.52
C PHE A 56 -3.18 -6.42 -1.61
N THR A 57 -4.41 -5.94 -1.72
CA THR A 57 -5.34 -6.33 -2.77
C THR A 57 -5.77 -5.12 -3.59
N LYS A 58 -6.34 -5.37 -4.78
CA LYS A 58 -6.84 -4.31 -5.66
C LYS A 58 -8.06 -3.58 -5.08
N GLU A 59 -8.71 -4.14 -4.06
CA GLU A 59 -9.83 -3.50 -3.36
C GLU A 59 -9.35 -2.37 -2.44
N VAL A 60 -8.13 -2.50 -1.89
CA VAL A 60 -7.57 -1.51 -0.95
C VAL A 60 -6.57 -0.58 -1.61
N LEU A 61 -5.84 -1.01 -2.66
CA LEU A 61 -4.86 -0.18 -3.37
C LEU A 61 -4.95 -0.39 -4.88
N ARG A 62 -5.65 0.52 -5.56
CA ARG A 62 -5.79 0.48 -7.02
C ARG A 62 -5.95 1.86 -7.61
N TYR A 63 -5.10 2.13 -8.59
CA TYR A 63 -5.16 3.28 -9.48
C TYR A 63 -5.48 2.81 -10.89
N THR A 64 -5.99 3.73 -11.70
CA THR A 64 -6.29 3.55 -13.10
C THR A 64 -5.87 4.77 -13.88
N ASP A 65 -5.70 4.59 -15.18
CA ASP A 65 -5.30 5.66 -16.06
C ASP A 65 -6.08 5.57 -17.39
N MET A 66 -6.41 6.71 -17.98
CA MET A 66 -7.27 6.77 -19.16
C MET A 66 -6.51 6.55 -20.48
N ASP A 67 -5.24 6.92 -20.53
CA ASP A 67 -4.37 6.85 -21.71
C ASP A 67 -3.15 5.94 -21.51
N SER A 68 -2.96 5.40 -20.30
CA SER A 68 -1.95 4.39 -19.94
C SER A 68 -2.56 3.04 -19.49
N GLU A 69 -1.81 1.94 -19.64
CA GLU A 69 -2.25 0.62 -19.15
C GLU A 69 -2.11 0.54 -17.62
N ASP A 70 -3.25 0.37 -16.91
CA ASP A 70 -3.31 0.26 -15.44
C ASP A 70 -2.20 -0.62 -14.83
N ARG A 71 -1.90 -1.76 -15.47
CA ARG A 71 -0.95 -2.77 -14.94
C ARG A 71 0.48 -2.24 -14.80
N ASP A 72 0.85 -1.27 -15.63
CA ASP A 72 2.19 -0.72 -15.74
C ASP A 72 2.39 0.50 -14.84
N LEU A 73 1.32 1.00 -14.21
CA LEU A 73 1.39 2.06 -13.21
C LEU A 73 2.35 1.67 -12.08
N LYS A 74 3.33 2.52 -11.84
CA LYS A 74 4.42 2.30 -10.90
C LYS A 74 4.22 3.11 -9.63
N TYR A 75 4.20 2.41 -8.51
CA TYR A 75 4.21 2.96 -7.17
C TYR A 75 5.65 3.15 -6.70
N ALA A 76 5.95 4.27 -6.07
CA ALA A 76 7.21 4.50 -5.39
C ALA A 76 6.98 5.16 -4.02
N LEU A 77 7.53 4.55 -2.97
CA LEU A 77 7.42 5.06 -1.60
C LEU A 77 8.19 6.37 -1.45
N ILE A 78 7.51 7.39 -0.94
CA ILE A 78 8.08 8.66 -0.51
C ILE A 78 8.41 8.59 1.00
N GLN A 79 7.59 7.87 1.75
CA GLN A 79 7.76 7.63 3.18
C GLN A 79 7.45 6.18 3.50
N ALA A 80 8.36 5.50 4.20
CA ALA A 80 8.14 4.14 4.69
C ALA A 80 6.98 4.08 5.70
N PRO A 81 6.37 2.91 5.94
CA PRO A 81 5.36 2.75 6.98
C PRO A 81 5.86 3.30 8.32
N THR A 82 5.21 4.35 8.81
CA THR A 82 5.60 5.08 10.01
C THR A 82 4.39 5.18 10.93
N ASP A 83 4.59 4.93 12.21
CA ASP A 83 3.55 5.13 13.23
C ASP A 83 3.13 6.61 13.25
N THR A 84 1.83 6.85 13.35
CA THR A 84 1.24 8.19 13.35
C THR A 84 1.25 8.86 14.72
N ASP A 85 1.76 8.23 15.78
CA ASP A 85 2.03 8.93 17.04
C ASP A 85 3.00 10.10 16.81
N GLU A 86 2.43 11.30 16.77
CA GLU A 86 3.12 12.55 16.44
C GLU A 86 4.27 12.86 17.41
N ASN A 87 4.27 12.29 18.61
CA ASN A 87 5.30 12.53 19.61
C ASN A 87 6.58 11.73 19.36
N ASN A 88 6.49 10.63 18.61
CA ASN A 88 7.62 9.77 18.29
C ASN A 88 7.40 9.01 16.98
N PRO A 89 7.51 9.68 15.82
CA PRO A 89 7.32 9.03 14.52
C PRO A 89 8.44 8.01 14.31
N VAL A 90 8.07 6.72 14.37
CA VAL A 90 8.98 5.59 14.21
C VAL A 90 8.54 4.76 13.02
N VAL A 91 9.50 4.35 12.18
CA VAL A 91 9.24 3.40 11.09
C VAL A 91 8.73 2.10 11.71
N PHE A 92 7.51 1.70 11.35
CA PHE A 92 6.79 0.60 11.97
C PHE A 92 6.39 -0.41 10.90
N GLY A 93 7.20 -1.47 10.80
CA GLY A 93 7.08 -2.48 9.74
C GLY A 93 7.69 -2.05 8.41
N SER A 94 7.37 -2.78 7.35
CA SER A 94 7.84 -2.49 5.98
C SER A 94 6.95 -3.13 4.91
N LEU A 95 6.97 -2.56 3.70
CA LEU A 95 6.44 -3.26 2.53
C LEU A 95 7.47 -4.27 2.03
N VAL A 96 7.02 -5.49 1.71
CA VAL A 96 7.87 -6.62 1.30
C VAL A 96 7.26 -7.39 0.14
N LEU A 97 8.05 -8.23 -0.52
CA LEU A 97 7.51 -9.22 -1.46
C LEU A 97 6.79 -10.33 -0.69
N THR A 98 5.59 -10.70 -1.14
CA THR A 98 4.79 -11.76 -0.51
C THR A 98 5.51 -13.11 -0.54
N ASP A 99 6.15 -13.46 -1.66
CA ASP A 99 6.86 -14.74 -1.80
C ASP A 99 8.22 -14.74 -1.09
N HIS A 100 8.76 -13.56 -0.75
CA HIS A 100 10.08 -13.39 -0.12
C HIS A 100 10.01 -12.28 0.95
N PRO A 101 9.42 -12.55 2.13
CA PRO A 101 9.13 -11.52 3.13
C PRO A 101 10.36 -10.78 3.69
N ASP A 102 11.57 -11.34 3.54
CA ASP A 102 12.83 -10.67 3.91
C ASP A 102 13.23 -9.56 2.91
N SER A 103 12.60 -9.52 1.73
CA SER A 103 12.90 -8.57 0.67
C SER A 103 11.98 -7.36 0.76
N LYS A 104 12.49 -6.28 1.35
CA LYS A 104 11.82 -4.98 1.39
C LYS A 104 11.65 -4.41 -0.01
N VAL A 105 10.49 -3.79 -0.25
CA VAL A 105 10.17 -3.12 -1.51
C VAL A 105 9.86 -1.64 -1.27
N THR A 106 10.43 -0.79 -2.10
CA THR A 106 10.14 0.66 -2.15
C THR A 106 9.46 1.06 -3.44
N GLU A 107 9.43 0.16 -4.42
CA GLU A 107 8.80 0.36 -5.72
C GLU A 107 8.09 -0.93 -6.14
N PHE A 108 6.90 -0.80 -6.72
CA PHE A 108 6.10 -1.92 -7.22
C PHE A 108 5.10 -1.44 -8.27
N THR A 109 4.42 -2.35 -8.97
CA THR A 109 3.42 -2.01 -9.99
C THR A 109 1.99 -2.38 -9.57
N GLN A 110 1.00 -1.79 -10.25
CA GLN A 110 -0.40 -2.21 -10.08
C GLN A 110 -0.59 -3.70 -10.40
N ALA A 111 0.14 -4.26 -11.37
CA ALA A 111 0.12 -5.69 -11.66
C ALA A 111 0.54 -6.52 -10.44
N GLN A 112 1.56 -6.09 -9.69
CA GLN A 112 2.02 -6.79 -8.49
C GLN A 112 0.97 -6.76 -7.38
N ILE A 113 0.25 -5.64 -7.20
CA ILE A 113 -0.89 -5.59 -6.27
C ILE A 113 -2.02 -6.51 -6.73
N ASN A 114 -2.38 -6.47 -8.02
CA ASN A 114 -3.44 -7.31 -8.60
C ASN A 114 -3.13 -8.82 -8.47
N HIS A 115 -1.85 -9.19 -8.41
CA HIS A 115 -1.38 -10.56 -8.25
C HIS A 115 -0.93 -10.90 -6.82
N HIS A 116 -1.24 -10.06 -5.83
CA HIS A 116 -0.93 -10.29 -4.42
C HIS A 116 0.56 -10.54 -4.16
N LYS A 117 1.43 -9.77 -4.81
CA LYS A 117 2.90 -9.90 -4.72
C LYS A 117 3.54 -8.95 -3.71
N ILE A 118 2.78 -7.99 -3.21
CA ILE A 118 3.24 -7.01 -2.22
C ILE A 118 2.44 -7.25 -0.94
N SER A 119 3.15 -7.24 0.18
CA SER A 119 2.58 -7.39 1.52
C SER A 119 3.15 -6.33 2.45
N TYR A 120 2.42 -6.03 3.51
CA TYR A 120 2.97 -5.34 4.67
C TYR A 120 3.41 -6.38 5.69
N ALA A 121 4.65 -6.24 6.15
CA ALA A 121 5.20 -6.99 7.27
C ALA A 121 5.20 -6.08 8.51
N PRO A 122 4.43 -6.42 9.56
CA PRO A 122 4.49 -5.76 10.86
C PRO A 122 5.92 -5.79 11.45
N PRO A 123 6.25 -4.88 12.38
CA PRO A 123 7.47 -5.00 13.16
C PRO A 123 7.45 -6.29 13.99
N ASN A 124 8.63 -6.89 14.20
CA ASN A 124 8.77 -8.08 15.04
C ASN A 124 8.92 -7.68 16.52
N VAL A 125 7.86 -7.07 17.07
CA VAL A 125 7.77 -6.60 18.46
C VAL A 125 6.36 -6.87 18.98
N GLU A 126 6.26 -7.18 20.28
CA GLU A 126 4.99 -7.37 20.98
C GLU A 126 4.31 -6.01 21.21
N LEU A 127 3.08 -5.85 20.75
CA LEU A 127 2.31 -4.61 20.90
C LEU A 127 1.57 -4.53 22.24
N GLY A 128 1.39 -5.65 22.93
CA GLY A 128 0.65 -5.75 24.18
C GLY A 128 -0.83 -5.47 23.94
N ILE A 129 -1.37 -4.38 24.49
CA ILE A 129 -2.80 -4.02 24.38
C ILE A 129 -3.07 -2.85 23.43
N THR A 130 -2.03 -2.20 22.88
CA THR A 130 -2.19 -0.95 22.14
C THR A 130 -2.28 -1.20 20.64
N ALA A 131 -3.35 -0.70 20.02
CA ALA A 131 -3.47 -0.66 18.56
C ALA A 131 -2.68 0.53 17.98
N HIS A 132 -2.07 0.31 16.82
CA HIS A 132 -1.25 1.31 16.14
C HIS A 132 -1.86 1.70 14.80
N VAL A 133 -1.75 2.99 14.45
CA VAL A 133 -2.12 3.49 13.12
C VAL A 133 -0.85 3.85 12.39
N VAL A 134 -0.57 3.11 11.33
CA VAL A 134 0.66 3.25 10.54
C VAL A 134 0.32 3.80 9.17
N GLN A 135 1.10 4.75 8.68
CA GLN A 135 0.90 5.31 7.34
C GLN A 135 2.18 5.24 6.51
N PHE A 136 2.01 5.00 5.21
CA PHE A 136 3.07 5.21 4.22
C PHE A 136 2.58 6.15 3.13
N ARG A 137 3.51 6.95 2.59
CA ARG A 137 3.24 7.90 1.49
C ARG A 137 3.92 7.42 0.24
N TYR A 138 3.27 7.57 -0.91
CA TYR A 138 3.77 7.07 -2.19
C TYR A 138 3.38 7.99 -3.34
N THR A 139 4.06 7.84 -4.47
CA THR A 139 3.63 8.34 -5.77
C THR A 139 3.13 7.19 -6.62
N VAL A 140 2.17 7.45 -7.50
CA VAL A 140 1.79 6.57 -8.62
C VAL A 140 2.13 7.30 -9.90
N LYS A 141 2.90 6.65 -10.78
CA LYS A 141 3.41 7.24 -12.01
C LYS A 141 3.12 6.33 -13.20
N ASP A 142 2.67 6.92 -14.30
CA ASP A 142 2.52 6.25 -15.60
C ASP A 142 3.85 6.15 -16.36
N MET A 143 3.80 5.66 -17.60
CA MET A 143 5.00 5.52 -18.44
C MET A 143 5.46 6.84 -19.08
N ALA A 144 4.58 7.83 -19.22
CA ALA A 144 4.89 9.16 -19.75
C ALA A 144 5.53 10.10 -18.70
N GLY A 145 5.43 9.73 -17.43
CA GLY A 145 5.99 10.43 -16.29
C GLY A 145 5.00 11.29 -15.51
N ASN A 146 3.71 11.30 -15.85
CA ASN A 146 2.71 11.97 -15.02
C ASN A 146 2.52 11.19 -13.72
N SER A 147 2.18 11.89 -12.65
CA SER A 147 2.15 11.26 -11.33
C SER A 147 1.22 11.95 -10.34
N VAL A 148 0.72 11.16 -9.39
CA VAL A 148 -0.12 11.59 -8.27
C VAL A 148 0.44 11.06 -6.94
N GLU A 149 0.30 11.81 -5.85
CA GLU A 149 0.65 11.34 -4.50
C GLU A 149 -0.53 10.63 -3.83
N GLY A 150 -0.23 9.65 -2.98
CA GLY A 150 -1.20 8.93 -2.16
C GLY A 150 -0.67 8.66 -0.75
N VAL A 151 -1.61 8.41 0.17
CA VAL A 151 -1.33 7.95 1.54
C VAL A 151 -2.16 6.70 1.77
N PHE A 152 -1.55 5.68 2.34
CA PHE A 152 -2.23 4.43 2.71
C PHE A 152 -2.17 4.25 4.23
N THR A 153 -3.28 3.86 4.84
CA THR A 153 -3.41 3.69 6.29
C THR A 153 -3.52 2.22 6.69
N ILE A 154 -2.74 1.80 7.67
CA ILE A 154 -2.73 0.44 8.21
C ILE A 154 -3.17 0.52 9.67
N PHE A 155 -4.24 -0.21 10.01
CA PHE A 155 -4.71 -0.38 11.38
C PHE A 155 -4.09 -1.67 11.93
N LEU A 156 -2.98 -1.53 12.66
CA LEU A 156 -2.25 -2.66 13.24
C LEU A 156 -2.84 -3.01 14.62
N GLN A 157 -3.30 -4.24 14.79
CA GLN A 157 -3.97 -4.73 15.99
C GLN A 157 -3.05 -5.66 16.80
N PRO A 158 -3.01 -5.52 18.14
CA PRO A 158 -2.37 -6.52 19.00
C PRO A 158 -3.12 -7.84 18.97
N VAL A 159 -2.43 -8.94 19.28
CA VAL A 159 -3.00 -10.29 19.38
C VAL A 159 -2.68 -10.86 20.75
N ASN A 160 -3.69 -11.41 21.44
CA ASN A 160 -3.47 -12.14 22.69
C ASN A 160 -2.77 -13.48 22.42
N ASN A 161 -1.44 -13.46 22.49
CA ASN A 161 -0.55 -14.53 22.06
C ASN A 161 0.38 -15.02 23.19
N ASN A 162 0.48 -14.27 24.29
CA ASN A 162 1.30 -14.54 25.46
C ASN A 162 0.46 -15.12 26.61
N PRO A 163 0.93 -16.16 27.30
CA PRO A 163 0.28 -16.64 28.51
C PRO A 163 0.52 -15.69 29.70
N PRO A 164 -0.40 -15.65 30.67
CA PRO A 164 -0.22 -14.84 31.87
C PRO A 164 0.94 -15.37 32.72
N GLN A 165 1.71 -14.46 33.31
CA GLN A 165 2.79 -14.77 34.23
C GLN A 165 2.33 -14.65 35.68
N ILE A 166 2.69 -15.65 36.49
CA ILE A 166 2.31 -15.72 37.91
C ILE A 166 3.50 -15.34 38.78
N THR A 167 3.28 -14.38 39.68
CA THR A 167 4.14 -14.16 40.85
C THR A 167 3.65 -15.04 41.99
N ASN A 168 4.51 -15.93 42.50
CA ASN A 168 4.21 -16.75 43.67
C ASN A 168 5.48 -16.91 44.52
N THR A 169 5.64 -16.07 45.53
CA THR A 169 6.80 -16.13 46.44
C THR A 169 6.50 -16.87 47.74
N GLY A 170 5.20 -17.08 48.02
CA GLY A 170 4.73 -17.68 49.27
C GLY A 170 5.05 -16.81 50.50
N PHE A 171 4.72 -17.33 51.68
CA PHE A 171 5.06 -16.70 52.95
C PHE A 171 5.12 -17.76 54.06
N THR A 172 5.68 -17.40 55.22
CA THR A 172 5.67 -18.25 56.42
C THR A 172 4.90 -17.55 57.53
N VAL A 173 4.05 -18.28 58.26
CA VAL A 173 3.27 -17.75 59.38
C VAL A 173 3.30 -18.72 60.56
N PHE A 174 3.32 -18.19 61.78
CA PHE A 174 3.22 -19.00 63.00
C PHE A 174 1.79 -19.53 63.19
N GLU A 175 1.65 -20.63 63.94
CA GLU A 175 0.34 -21.16 64.33
C GLU A 175 -0.46 -20.11 65.13
N GLY A 176 -1.70 -19.85 64.71
CA GLY A 176 -2.54 -18.77 65.25
C GLY A 176 -2.22 -17.35 64.76
N GLY A 177 -1.19 -17.19 63.91
CA GLY A 177 -0.85 -15.92 63.27
C GLY A 177 -1.78 -15.56 62.10
N MET A 178 -1.79 -14.27 61.75
CA MET A 178 -2.50 -13.74 60.58
C MET A 178 -1.49 -13.08 59.64
N HIS A 179 -1.64 -13.31 58.34
CA HIS A 179 -0.83 -12.71 57.29
C HIS A 179 -1.72 -12.25 56.14
N ILE A 180 -1.45 -11.06 55.61
CA ILE A 180 -2.19 -10.50 54.47
C ILE A 180 -1.40 -10.78 53.21
N ILE A 181 -2.01 -11.52 52.28
CA ILE A 181 -1.42 -11.79 50.98
C ILE A 181 -1.39 -10.49 50.17
N THR A 182 -0.21 -10.13 49.68
CA THR A 182 -0.01 -8.95 48.82
C THR A 182 0.32 -9.37 47.39
N ALA A 183 0.26 -8.42 46.44
CA ALA A 183 0.69 -8.66 45.06
C ALA A 183 2.18 -9.03 44.93
N THR A 184 3.01 -8.74 45.94
CA THR A 184 4.40 -9.22 45.94
C THR A 184 4.50 -10.72 46.25
N GLU A 185 3.43 -11.30 46.78
CA GLU A 185 3.36 -12.69 47.20
C GLU A 185 2.57 -13.56 46.24
N LEU A 186 1.45 -13.04 45.75
CA LEU A 186 0.61 -13.69 44.76
C LEU A 186 0.03 -12.65 43.80
N ASP A 187 0.43 -12.69 42.55
CA ASP A 187 -0.07 -11.81 41.48
C ASP A 187 -0.07 -12.55 40.12
N ALA A 188 -0.85 -12.05 39.16
CA ALA A 188 -0.83 -12.52 37.79
C ALA A 188 -0.88 -11.32 36.84
N GLN A 189 0.00 -11.30 35.86
CA GLN A 189 0.10 -10.23 34.86
C GLN A 189 0.12 -10.84 33.47
N ASP A 190 -0.56 -10.20 32.54
CA ASP A 190 -0.65 -10.59 31.14
C ASP A 190 -0.29 -9.38 30.29
N LEU A 191 0.58 -9.55 29.28
CA LEU A 191 1.02 -8.42 28.44
C LEU A 191 -0.05 -8.00 27.44
N ASP A 192 -0.96 -8.90 27.10
CA ASP A 192 -1.92 -8.75 26.01
C ASP A 192 -3.36 -8.57 26.52
N THR A 193 -3.54 -8.57 27.85
CA THR A 193 -4.83 -8.44 28.52
C THR A 193 -4.72 -7.47 29.69
N GLU A 194 -5.63 -6.49 29.78
CA GLU A 194 -5.72 -5.63 30.96
C GLU A 194 -6.01 -6.48 32.22
N SER A 195 -5.30 -6.17 33.31
CA SER A 195 -5.39 -6.86 34.62
C SER A 195 -6.62 -6.46 35.43
#